data_AF-A0A7C8AIN5-F1
#
_entry.id   AF-A0A7C8AIN5-F1
#
_cell.length_a   1.000
_cell.length_b   1.000
_cell.length_c   1.000
_cell.angle_alpha   90.00
_cell.angle_beta   90.00
_cell.angle_gamma   90.00
#
_symmetry.space_group_name_H-M   'P 1'
#
loop_
_entity.id
_entity.type
_entity.pdbx_description
1 polymer ?
#
loop_
_entity_poly.entity_id
_entity_poly.type
_entity_poly.pdbx_seq_one_letter_code
_entity_poly.pdbx_strand_id
1 'polypeptide(L)'
;MRKTDVVEKWLSRFVLTLAVVLMCFLCFFVWRLSMLAYRIEQSVSTMAADVKQMTTTGARLAGQVDELASRLADIEDSTSRLVYSEELTDFLASVVSLPETWSGGEARIEGQAAAEIAHLFACIGQPDLKYEYSGKHRSAAWVHLKLYNKYRLYRAGVASAEDFIEKVATKTVAGNEYYVIQEDGEKTPLGDWLLKTLREYRTSQYTGESDTAPESPAEAKTHSAAANDP
;
A
#
# COMPACT_ATOMS: atom_id res chain seq x y z
N MET A 1 29.88 -17.66 88.74
CA MET A 1 29.74 -17.57 87.27
C MET A 1 29.62 -16.11 86.90
N ARG A 2 30.55 -15.57 86.10
CA ARG A 2 30.52 -14.15 85.72
C ARG A 2 29.51 -13.97 84.60
N LYS A 3 28.76 -12.85 84.61
CA LYS A 3 27.79 -12.51 83.56
C LYS A 3 28.40 -12.49 82.15
N THR A 4 29.71 -12.25 82.06
CA THR A 4 30.49 -12.27 80.80
C THR A 4 30.45 -13.63 80.09
N ASP A 5 30.43 -14.74 80.85
CA ASP A 5 30.52 -16.09 80.29
C ASP A 5 29.23 -16.50 79.54
N VAL A 6 28.10 -15.89 79.89
CA VAL A 6 26.79 -16.14 79.26
C VAL A 6 26.69 -15.40 77.93
N VAL A 7 27.18 -14.16 77.88
CA VAL A 7 27.16 -13.32 76.67
C VAL A 7 28.06 -13.90 75.59
N GLU A 8 29.26 -14.36 75.96
CA GLU A 8 30.21 -14.96 75.00
C GLU A 8 29.64 -16.24 74.36
N LYS A 9 29.00 -17.11 75.15
CA LYS A 9 28.34 -18.31 74.64
C LYS A 9 27.15 -17.98 73.73
N TRP A 10 26.38 -16.96 74.05
CA TRP A 10 25.25 -16.52 73.21
C TRP A 10 25.75 -15.94 71.88
N LEU A 11 26.78 -15.10 71.92
CA LEU A 11 27.40 -14.51 70.73
C LEU A 11 28.01 -15.59 69.82
N SER A 12 28.72 -16.57 70.38
CA SER A 12 29.29 -17.68 69.61
C SER A 12 28.23 -18.48 68.86
N ARG A 13 27.10 -18.78 69.52
CA ARG A 13 25.96 -19.46 68.87
C ARG A 13 25.35 -18.62 67.76
N PHE A 14 25.19 -17.32 67.99
CA PHE A 14 24.65 -16.41 66.98
C PHE A 14 25.56 -16.33 65.74
N VAL A 15 26.86 -16.16 65.93
CA VAL A 15 27.85 -16.13 64.84
C VAL A 15 27.83 -17.44 64.05
N LEU A 16 27.74 -18.59 64.73
CA LEU A 16 27.66 -19.89 64.07
C LEU A 16 26.36 -20.03 63.25
N THR A 17 25.22 -19.59 63.79
CA THR A 17 23.96 -19.59 63.03
C THR A 17 24.02 -18.67 61.81
N LEU A 18 24.62 -17.48 61.93
CA LEU A 18 24.78 -16.55 60.83
C LEU A 18 25.69 -17.12 59.73
N ALA A 19 26.79 -17.79 60.11
CA ALA A 19 27.70 -18.43 59.17
C ALA A 19 27.00 -19.54 58.38
N VAL A 20 26.17 -20.37 59.03
CA VAL A 20 25.38 -21.42 58.37
C VAL A 20 24.36 -20.81 57.40
N VAL A 21 23.64 -19.75 57.81
CA VAL A 21 22.69 -19.06 56.93
C VAL A 21 23.39 -18.46 55.71
N LEU A 22 24.55 -17.83 55.91
CA LEU A 22 25.34 -17.25 54.82
C LEU A 22 25.82 -18.34 53.86
N MET A 23 26.30 -19.47 54.37
CA MET A 23 26.69 -20.62 53.55
C MET A 23 25.50 -21.15 52.72
N CYS A 24 24.33 -21.34 53.33
CA CYS A 24 23.11 -21.75 52.62
C CYS A 24 22.73 -20.74 51.52
N PHE A 25 22.85 -19.44 51.80
CA PHE A 25 22.57 -18.38 50.83
C PHE A 25 23.55 -18.43 49.65
N LEU A 26 24.85 -18.62 49.90
CA LEU A 26 25.85 -18.79 48.84
C LEU A 26 25.58 -20.03 47.98
N CYS A 27 25.25 -21.17 48.59
CA CYS A 27 24.87 -22.37 47.86
C CYS A 27 23.64 -22.13 46.96
N PHE A 28 22.62 -21.45 47.49
CA PHE A 28 21.44 -21.06 46.73
C PHE A 28 21.79 -20.12 45.57
N PHE A 29 22.70 -19.17 45.79
CA PHE A 29 23.11 -18.20 44.78
C PHE A 29 23.88 -18.88 43.63
N VAL A 30 24.82 -19.78 43.96
CA VAL A 30 25.54 -20.58 42.96
C VAL A 30 24.58 -21.46 42.16
N TRP A 31 23.65 -22.13 42.83
CA TRP A 31 22.62 -22.93 42.17
C TRP A 31 21.75 -22.09 41.23
N ARG A 32 21.35 -20.89 41.67
CA ARG A 32 20.55 -19.96 40.87
C ARG A 32 21.31 -19.42 39.66
N LEU A 33 22.59 -19.08 39.82
CA LEU A 33 23.44 -18.63 38.71
C LEU A 33 23.67 -19.75 37.68
N SER A 34 23.87 -20.99 38.13
CA SER A 34 23.99 -22.15 37.25
C SER A 34 22.72 -22.38 36.42
N MET A 35 21.54 -22.27 37.03
CA MET A 35 20.25 -22.36 36.33
C MET A 35 20.05 -21.20 35.34
N LEU A 36 20.55 -20.01 35.64
CA LEU A 36 20.44 -18.85 34.78
C LEU A 36 21.37 -18.97 33.56
N ALA A 37 22.60 -19.46 33.76
CA ALA A 37 23.53 -19.78 32.68
C ALA A 37 22.94 -20.85 31.73
N TYR A 38 22.39 -21.92 32.29
CA TYR A 38 21.74 -22.98 31.49
C TYR A 38 20.59 -22.45 30.62
N ARG A 39 19.76 -21.55 31.16
CA ARG A 39 18.66 -20.93 30.39
C ARG A 39 19.16 -20.02 29.27
N ILE A 40 20.24 -19.28 29.51
CA ILE A 40 20.85 -18.42 28.49
C ILE A 40 21.38 -19.29 27.34
N GLU A 41 22.11 -20.36 27.63
CA GLU A 41 22.63 -21.28 26.60
C GLU A 41 21.51 -21.84 25.71
N GLN A 42 20.38 -22.25 26.31
CA GLN A 42 19.23 -22.72 25.54
C GLN A 42 18.67 -21.61 24.63
N SER A 43 18.47 -20.39 25.14
CA SER A 43 17.95 -19.27 24.33
C SER A 43 18.87 -18.87 23.17
N VAL A 44 20.20 -18.91 23.38
CA VAL A 44 21.18 -18.61 22.33
C VAL A 44 21.18 -19.70 21.27
N SER A 45 21.04 -20.98 21.65
CA SER A 45 20.98 -22.08 20.70
C SER A 45 19.73 -22.01 19.80
N THR A 46 18.58 -21.61 20.34
CA THR A 46 17.35 -21.43 19.56
C THR A 46 17.44 -20.22 18.65
N MET A 47 17.96 -19.09 19.14
CA MET A 47 18.17 -17.89 18.31
C MET A 47 19.16 -18.15 17.18
N ALA A 48 20.23 -18.93 17.41
CA ALA A 48 21.19 -19.29 16.36
C ALA A 48 20.55 -20.16 15.26
N ALA A 49 19.64 -21.07 15.63
CA ALA A 49 18.88 -21.86 14.66
C ALA A 49 17.97 -20.98 13.79
N ASP A 50 17.26 -20.02 14.42
CA ASP A 50 16.37 -19.09 13.73
C ASP A 50 17.14 -18.15 12.79
N VAL A 51 18.31 -17.63 13.19
CA VAL A 51 19.16 -16.79 12.34
C VAL A 51 19.59 -17.55 11.09
N LYS A 52 19.98 -18.83 11.21
CA LYS A 52 20.34 -19.66 10.06
C LYS A 52 19.16 -19.82 9.11
N GLN A 53 17.95 -20.04 9.64
CA GLN A 53 16.73 -20.13 8.84
C GLN A 53 16.42 -18.80 8.12
N MET A 54 16.60 -17.66 8.82
CA MET A 54 16.43 -16.33 8.22
C MET A 54 17.47 -16.06 7.12
N THR A 55 18.72 -16.46 7.29
CA THR A 55 19.75 -16.34 6.24
C THR A 55 19.40 -17.17 4.99
N THR A 56 18.93 -18.42 5.18
CA THR A 56 18.49 -19.24 4.04
C THR A 56 17.26 -18.67 3.34
N THR A 57 16.35 -18.05 4.10
CA THR A 57 15.17 -17.37 3.53
C THR A 57 15.58 -16.12 2.76
N GLY A 58 16.56 -15.36 3.27
CA GLY A 58 17.15 -14.21 2.58
C GLY A 58 17.82 -14.60 1.25
N ALA A 59 18.59 -15.69 1.22
CA ALA A 59 19.19 -16.20 0.00
C ALA A 59 18.13 -16.64 -1.04
N ARG A 60 17.02 -17.22 -0.59
CA ARG A 60 15.90 -17.60 -1.46
C ARG A 60 15.17 -16.38 -2.03
N LEU A 61 14.94 -15.36 -1.19
CA LEU A 61 14.34 -14.10 -1.62
C LEU A 61 15.22 -13.37 -2.65
N ALA A 62 16.54 -13.36 -2.45
CA ALA A 62 17.48 -12.80 -3.42
C ALA A 62 17.35 -13.49 -4.80
N GLY A 63 17.30 -14.83 -4.82
CA GLY A 63 17.08 -15.57 -6.06
C GLY A 63 15.72 -15.31 -6.73
N GLN A 64 14.66 -15.06 -5.95
CA GLN A 64 13.36 -14.66 -6.50
C GLN A 64 13.37 -13.24 -7.07
N VAL A 65 14.16 -12.33 -6.48
CA VAL A 65 14.33 -10.96 -7.00
C VAL A 65 15.11 -10.99 -8.32
N ASP A 66 16.17 -11.80 -8.42
CA ASP A 66 16.93 -11.97 -9.67
C ASP A 66 16.07 -12.60 -10.78
N GLU A 67 15.25 -13.61 -10.45
CA GLU A 67 14.27 -14.20 -11.38
C GLU A 67 13.24 -13.19 -11.85
N LEU A 68 12.71 -12.35 -10.94
CA LEU A 68 11.77 -11.28 -11.30
C LEU A 68 12.43 -10.22 -12.18
N ALA A 69 13.69 -9.86 -11.91
CA ALA A 69 14.45 -8.93 -12.74
C ALA A 69 14.65 -9.48 -14.17
N SER A 70 14.95 -10.77 -14.29
CA SER A 70 15.08 -11.43 -15.60
C SER A 70 13.74 -11.46 -16.35
N ARG A 71 12.63 -11.73 -15.67
CA ARG A 71 11.28 -11.70 -16.29
C ARG A 71 10.86 -10.30 -16.71
N LEU A 72 11.19 -9.28 -15.91
CA LEU A 72 10.92 -7.89 -16.26
C LEU A 72 11.71 -7.48 -17.52
N ALA A 73 12.98 -7.88 -17.63
CA ALA A 73 13.78 -7.63 -18.84
C ALA A 73 13.22 -8.34 -20.08
N ASP A 74 12.72 -9.57 -19.93
CA ASP A 74 12.11 -10.34 -21.03
C ASP A 74 10.75 -9.77 -21.47
N ILE A 75 9.97 -9.25 -20.52
CA ILE A 75 8.73 -8.51 -20.79
C ILE A 75 9.02 -7.16 -21.45
N GLU A 76 10.06 -6.45 -21.02
CA GLU A 76 10.48 -5.19 -21.65
C GLU A 76 10.88 -5.42 -23.12
N ASP A 77 11.70 -6.44 -23.41
CA ASP A 77 12.08 -6.80 -24.79
C ASP A 77 10.86 -7.23 -25.63
N SER A 78 9.95 -8.03 -25.05
CA SER A 78 8.71 -8.44 -25.69
C SER A 78 7.79 -7.25 -25.99
N THR A 79 7.72 -6.28 -25.08
CA THR A 79 6.89 -5.07 -25.23
C THR A 79 7.51 -4.11 -26.24
N SER A 80 8.84 -3.92 -26.25
CA SER A 80 9.53 -3.11 -27.26
C SER A 80 9.38 -3.68 -28.67
N ARG A 81 9.30 -5.01 -28.82
CA ARG A 81 9.00 -5.66 -30.11
C ARG A 81 7.54 -5.48 -30.55
N LEU A 82 6.60 -5.47 -29.62
CA LEU A 82 5.16 -5.32 -29.91
C LEU A 82 4.72 -3.87 -30.13
N VAL A 83 5.35 -2.91 -29.46
CA VAL A 83 5.06 -1.46 -29.59
C VAL A 83 5.60 -0.87 -30.91
N TYR A 84 6.42 -1.61 -31.67
CA TYR A 84 6.96 -1.19 -32.96
C TYR A 84 6.37 -1.91 -34.19
N SER A 85 5.28 -2.67 -34.04
CA SER A 85 4.57 -3.23 -35.20
C SER A 85 3.32 -2.41 -35.51
N GLU A 86 3.21 -1.90 -36.74
CA GLU A 86 2.02 -1.19 -37.25
C GLU A 86 0.73 -2.06 -37.16
N GLU A 87 0.87 -3.38 -37.06
CA GLU A 87 -0.26 -4.31 -36.88
C GLU A 87 -0.94 -4.19 -35.50
N LEU A 88 -0.23 -3.76 -34.45
CA LEU A 88 -0.78 -3.73 -33.10
C LEU A 88 -1.64 -2.48 -32.84
N THR A 89 -1.33 -1.37 -33.52
CA THR A 89 -2.17 -0.17 -33.53
C THR A 89 -3.51 -0.42 -34.24
N ASP A 90 -3.49 -1.15 -35.36
CA ASP A 90 -4.71 -1.56 -36.08
C ASP A 90 -5.49 -2.64 -35.31
N PHE A 91 -4.80 -3.55 -34.63
CA PHE A 91 -5.44 -4.56 -33.79
C PHE A 91 -6.08 -3.94 -32.53
N LEU A 92 -5.46 -2.95 -31.88
CA LEU A 92 -6.06 -2.25 -30.74
C LEU A 92 -7.27 -1.40 -31.15
N ALA A 93 -7.24 -0.78 -32.34
CA ALA A 93 -8.41 -0.11 -32.92
C ALA A 93 -9.56 -1.11 -33.24
N SER A 94 -9.20 -2.32 -33.66
CA SER A 94 -10.15 -3.43 -33.90
C SER A 94 -10.72 -4.03 -32.61
N VAL A 95 -9.92 -4.18 -31.55
CA VAL A 95 -10.34 -4.78 -30.26
C VAL A 95 -11.30 -3.88 -29.48
N VAL A 96 -11.20 -2.55 -29.64
CA VAL A 96 -12.19 -1.59 -29.12
C VAL A 96 -13.59 -1.80 -29.73
N SER A 97 -13.70 -2.55 -30.82
CA SER A 97 -14.94 -2.70 -31.61
C SER A 97 -15.61 -4.08 -31.51
N LEU A 98 -15.15 -5.02 -30.67
CA LEU A 98 -15.77 -6.34 -30.56
C LEU A 98 -16.53 -6.55 -29.22
N PRO A 99 -17.78 -7.06 -29.27
CA PRO A 99 -18.57 -7.32 -28.07
C PRO A 99 -18.10 -8.59 -27.36
N GLU A 100 -18.05 -8.47 -26.03
CA GLU A 100 -17.67 -9.50 -25.07
C GLU A 100 -18.28 -10.87 -25.34
N THR A 101 -17.42 -11.81 -25.68
CA THR A 101 -17.58 -13.19 -25.24
C THR A 101 -16.20 -13.57 -24.68
N TRP A 102 -16.13 -14.43 -23.67
CA TRP A 102 -14.91 -14.84 -22.93
C TRP A 102 -14.53 -13.98 -21.69
N SER A 103 -15.31 -14.05 -20.61
CA SER A 103 -14.77 -14.48 -19.30
C SER A 103 -15.92 -14.93 -18.39
N GLY A 104 -15.81 -16.14 -17.85
CA GLY A 104 -16.77 -16.67 -16.91
C GLY A 104 -16.60 -16.02 -15.53
N GLY A 105 -17.68 -15.43 -15.02
CA GLY A 105 -17.85 -15.21 -13.58
C GLY A 105 -17.24 -13.95 -12.99
N GLU A 106 -17.12 -12.86 -13.75
CA GLU A 106 -16.84 -11.54 -13.21
C GLU A 106 -18.15 -10.76 -13.05
N ALA A 107 -18.45 -10.32 -11.82
CA ALA A 107 -19.43 -9.26 -11.61
C ALA A 107 -18.91 -8.05 -12.37
N ARG A 108 -19.51 -7.81 -13.55
CA ARG A 108 -19.19 -6.72 -14.46
C ARG A 108 -19.33 -5.42 -13.70
N ILE A 109 -18.22 -4.88 -13.21
CA ILE A 109 -18.12 -3.44 -13.02
C ILE A 109 -18.24 -2.91 -14.44
N GLU A 110 -19.37 -2.27 -14.75
CA GLU A 110 -19.66 -1.72 -16.07
C GLU A 110 -18.45 -0.87 -16.53
N GLY A 111 -18.09 -0.96 -17.82
CA GLY A 111 -16.81 -0.44 -18.33
C GLY A 111 -16.51 1.02 -17.96
N GLN A 112 -17.56 1.82 -17.77
CA GLN A 112 -17.46 3.19 -17.27
C GLN A 112 -16.97 3.26 -15.83
N ALA A 113 -17.54 2.48 -14.90
CA ALA A 113 -17.11 2.46 -13.50
C ALA A 113 -15.66 1.92 -13.36
N ALA A 114 -15.26 0.98 -14.21
CA ALA A 114 -13.88 0.49 -14.23
C ALA A 114 -12.89 1.58 -14.68
N ALA A 115 -13.24 2.34 -15.73
CA ALA A 115 -12.45 3.47 -16.20
C ALA A 115 -12.35 4.59 -15.15
N GLU A 116 -13.45 4.91 -14.48
CA GLU A 116 -13.48 5.89 -13.39
C GLU A 116 -12.59 5.47 -12.22
N ILE A 117 -12.65 4.21 -11.77
CA ILE A 117 -11.79 3.70 -10.69
C ILE A 117 -10.32 3.73 -11.10
N ALA A 118 -10.00 3.37 -12.34
CA ALA A 118 -8.64 3.43 -12.86
C ALA A 118 -8.10 4.88 -12.86
N HIS A 119 -8.93 5.85 -13.26
CA HIS A 119 -8.58 7.27 -13.19
C HIS A 119 -8.30 7.72 -11.76
N LEU A 120 -9.17 7.35 -10.80
CA LEU A 120 -8.95 7.68 -9.40
C LEU A 120 -7.64 7.11 -8.85
N PHE A 121 -7.27 5.88 -9.23
CA PHE A 121 -5.97 5.30 -8.85
C PHE A 121 -4.79 6.06 -9.44
N ALA A 122 -4.89 6.50 -10.70
CA ALA A 122 -3.86 7.33 -11.33
C ALA A 122 -3.68 8.67 -10.59
N CYS A 123 -4.78 9.31 -10.19
CA CYS A 123 -4.75 10.53 -9.39
C CYS A 123 -4.12 10.31 -8.01
N ILE A 124 -4.47 9.22 -7.31
CA ILE A 124 -3.89 8.89 -6.00
C ILE A 124 -2.37 8.63 -6.09
N GLY A 125 -1.91 8.11 -7.22
CA GLY A 125 -0.51 7.75 -7.44
C GLY A 125 0.42 8.92 -7.73
N GLN A 126 -0.08 10.16 -7.87
CA GLN A 126 0.75 11.30 -8.24
C GLN A 126 1.79 11.62 -7.14
N PRO A 127 3.06 11.81 -7.49
CA PRO A 127 4.16 11.93 -6.52
C PRO A 127 4.06 13.18 -5.64
N ASP A 128 3.39 14.22 -6.13
CA ASP A 128 3.28 15.51 -5.45
C ASP A 128 2.22 15.51 -4.34
N LEU A 129 1.32 14.52 -4.34
CA LEU A 129 0.29 14.38 -3.31
C LEU A 129 0.88 13.80 -2.01
N LYS A 130 0.60 14.52 -0.92
CA LYS A 130 0.93 14.08 0.44
C LYS A 130 -0.32 13.62 1.14
N TYR A 131 -0.19 12.55 1.92
CA TYR A 131 -1.30 11.98 2.66
C TYR A 131 -1.00 11.96 4.14
N GLU A 132 -2.05 12.11 4.95
CA GLU A 132 -1.99 11.88 6.39
C GLU A 132 -2.98 10.80 6.80
N TYR A 133 -2.54 9.95 7.71
CA TYR A 133 -3.40 8.99 8.38
C TYR A 133 -2.96 8.89 9.83
N SER A 134 -3.91 9.06 10.77
CA SER A 134 -3.65 8.96 12.21
C SER A 134 -2.50 9.89 12.68
N GLY A 135 -2.42 11.11 12.12
CA GLY A 135 -1.37 12.09 12.44
C GLY A 135 0.01 11.78 11.84
N LYS A 136 0.13 10.77 10.97
CA LYS A 136 1.40 10.40 10.31
C LYS A 136 1.34 10.69 8.82
N HIS A 137 2.38 11.34 8.33
CA HIS A 137 2.59 11.57 6.90
C HIS A 137 2.91 10.26 6.15
N ARG A 138 2.36 10.13 4.94
CA ARG A 138 2.49 8.99 4.04
C ARG A 138 2.69 9.48 2.61
N SER A 139 3.48 8.73 1.85
CA SER A 139 3.69 8.98 0.42
C SER A 139 2.50 8.49 -0.41
N ALA A 140 2.27 9.11 -1.56
CA ALA A 140 1.30 8.69 -2.56
C ALA A 140 1.43 7.21 -2.94
N ALA A 141 2.65 6.75 -3.21
CA ALA A 141 2.92 5.34 -3.54
C ALA A 141 2.45 4.36 -2.45
N TRP A 142 2.61 4.72 -1.16
CA TRP A 142 2.16 3.88 -0.05
C TRP A 142 0.63 3.82 0.01
N VAL A 143 -0.05 4.95 -0.15
CA VAL A 143 -1.52 5.01 -0.13
C VAL A 143 -2.10 4.27 -1.32
N HIS A 144 -1.56 4.48 -2.51
CA HIS A 144 -1.93 3.76 -3.72
C HIS A 144 -1.85 2.24 -3.51
N LEU A 145 -0.70 1.72 -3.06
CA LEU A 145 -0.52 0.29 -2.82
C LEU A 145 -1.51 -0.27 -1.78
N LYS A 146 -1.81 0.49 -0.73
CA LYS A 146 -2.76 0.06 0.32
C LYS A 146 -4.19 0.02 -0.20
N LEU A 147 -4.61 1.03 -0.94
CA LEU A 147 -5.95 1.09 -1.54
C LEU A 147 -6.12 0.05 -2.64
N TYR A 148 -5.10 -0.18 -3.47
CA TYR A 148 -5.13 -1.19 -4.52
C TYR A 148 -5.28 -2.60 -3.94
N ASN A 149 -4.50 -2.93 -2.90
CA ASN A 149 -4.64 -4.21 -2.22
C ASN A 149 -6.01 -4.37 -1.54
N LYS A 150 -6.54 -3.30 -0.94
CA LYS A 150 -7.88 -3.31 -0.36
C LYS A 150 -8.94 -3.53 -1.47
N TYR A 151 -8.86 -2.79 -2.57
CA TYR A 151 -9.76 -2.93 -3.71
C TYR A 151 -9.76 -4.36 -4.25
N ARG A 152 -8.60 -4.99 -4.44
CA ARG A 152 -8.52 -6.38 -4.90
C ARG A 152 -9.30 -7.37 -4.02
N LEU A 153 -9.32 -7.15 -2.71
CA LEU A 153 -10.05 -8.00 -1.76
C LEU A 153 -11.56 -7.73 -1.76
N TYR A 154 -11.98 -6.48 -1.96
CA TYR A 154 -13.38 -6.06 -1.86
C TYR A 154 -14.07 -5.83 -3.22
N ARG A 155 -13.36 -6.03 -4.35
CA ARG A 155 -13.86 -5.75 -5.70
C ARG A 155 -15.19 -6.42 -6.03
N ALA A 156 -15.45 -7.59 -5.45
CA ALA A 156 -16.71 -8.32 -5.66
C ALA A 156 -17.95 -7.58 -5.10
N GLY A 157 -17.76 -6.63 -4.17
CA GLY A 157 -18.83 -5.83 -3.56
C GLY A 157 -18.81 -4.35 -3.97
N VAL A 158 -18.03 -3.99 -4.99
CA VAL A 158 -17.90 -2.63 -5.52
C VAL A 158 -18.60 -2.59 -6.89
N ALA A 159 -19.74 -1.92 -6.96
CA ALA A 159 -20.51 -1.81 -8.21
C ALA A 159 -20.21 -0.53 -8.99
N SER A 160 -19.75 0.53 -8.33
CA SER A 160 -19.48 1.85 -8.92
C SER A 160 -18.21 2.52 -8.37
N ALA A 161 -17.80 3.64 -8.97
CA ALA A 161 -16.69 4.45 -8.46
C ALA A 161 -17.01 5.07 -7.08
N GLU A 162 -18.27 5.44 -6.83
CA GLU A 162 -18.72 5.90 -5.51
C GLU A 162 -18.63 4.77 -4.48
N ASP A 163 -19.04 3.56 -4.86
CA ASP A 163 -18.92 2.36 -4.03
C ASP A 163 -17.45 2.06 -3.68
N PHE A 164 -16.54 2.26 -4.64
CA PHE A 164 -15.10 2.19 -4.41
C PHE A 164 -14.67 3.24 -3.37
N ILE A 165 -15.09 4.50 -3.54
CA ILE A 165 -14.73 5.57 -2.61
C ILE A 165 -15.23 5.25 -1.20
N GLU A 166 -16.52 4.92 -1.07
CA GLU A 166 -17.17 4.66 0.22
C GLU A 166 -16.60 3.43 0.93
N LYS A 167 -16.49 2.30 0.22
CA LYS A 167 -16.12 1.02 0.86
C LYS A 167 -14.60 0.84 0.96
N VAL A 168 -13.86 1.39 0.01
CA VAL A 168 -12.41 1.16 -0.12
C VAL A 168 -11.60 2.39 0.31
N ALA A 169 -11.92 3.58 -0.17
CA ALA A 169 -11.01 4.72 -0.09
C ALA A 169 -11.21 5.67 1.12
N THR A 170 -12.35 5.63 1.81
CA THR A 170 -12.62 6.54 2.95
C THR A 170 -11.86 6.16 4.23
N LYS A 171 -11.90 4.89 4.62
CA LYS A 171 -11.45 4.42 5.94
C LYS A 171 -10.50 3.23 5.85
N THR A 172 -9.56 3.15 6.79
CA THR A 172 -8.78 1.93 6.98
C THR A 172 -9.65 0.78 7.48
N VAL A 173 -9.09 -0.43 7.42
CA VAL A 173 -9.66 -1.63 8.06
C VAL A 173 -9.91 -1.39 9.56
N ALA A 174 -9.11 -0.53 10.21
CA ALA A 174 -9.27 -0.16 11.62
C ALA A 174 -10.24 1.01 11.86
N GLY A 175 -10.81 1.60 10.80
CA GLY A 175 -11.83 2.64 10.88
C GLY A 175 -11.33 4.09 10.87
N ASN A 176 -10.03 4.35 10.82
CA ASN A 176 -9.54 5.74 10.76
C ASN A 176 -9.53 6.27 9.33
N GLU A 177 -9.80 7.56 9.18
CA GLU A 177 -9.90 8.25 7.90
C GLU A 177 -8.54 8.61 7.30
N TYR A 178 -8.50 8.64 5.98
CA TYR A 178 -7.39 9.17 5.21
C TYR A 178 -7.61 10.63 4.89
N TYR A 179 -6.55 11.42 4.92
CA TYR A 179 -6.56 12.83 4.50
C TYR A 179 -5.54 13.08 3.40
N VAL A 180 -5.90 13.93 2.45
CA VAL A 180 -5.01 14.55 1.47
C VAL A 180 -4.55 15.89 2.04
N ILE A 181 -3.25 16.14 2.00
CA ILE A 181 -2.68 17.44 2.35
C ILE A 181 -2.51 18.21 1.05
N GLN A 182 -3.23 19.32 0.92
CA GLN A 182 -3.12 20.24 -0.20
C GLN A 182 -1.85 21.10 -0.10
N GLU A 183 -1.51 21.82 -1.17
CA GLU A 183 -0.30 22.66 -1.23
C GLU A 183 -0.28 23.78 -0.19
N ASP A 184 -1.46 24.28 0.19
CA ASP A 184 -1.69 25.27 1.25
C ASP A 184 -1.59 24.68 2.67
N GLY A 185 -1.40 23.36 2.79
CA GLY A 185 -1.37 22.64 4.06
C GLY A 185 -2.75 22.30 4.61
N GLU A 186 -3.84 22.58 3.88
CA GLU A 186 -5.18 22.19 4.26
C GLU A 186 -5.35 20.66 4.16
N LYS A 187 -6.05 20.09 5.13
CA LYS A 187 -6.34 18.65 5.19
C LYS A 187 -7.75 18.40 4.70
N THR A 188 -7.88 17.71 3.57
CA THR A 188 -9.17 17.30 3.03
C THR A 188 -9.35 15.79 3.21
N PRO A 189 -10.51 15.30 3.69
CA PRO A 189 -10.78 13.87 3.71
C PRO A 189 -10.62 13.25 2.32
N LEU A 190 -9.96 12.10 2.25
CA LEU A 190 -9.65 11.44 0.97
C LEU A 190 -10.91 11.11 0.18
N GLY A 191 -11.99 10.71 0.87
CA GLY A 191 -13.27 10.43 0.23
C GLY A 191 -13.83 11.65 -0.50
N ASP A 192 -13.82 12.81 0.15
CA ASP A 192 -14.34 14.06 -0.42
C ASP A 192 -13.49 14.54 -1.59
N TRP A 193 -12.16 14.41 -1.46
CA TRP A 193 -11.23 14.72 -2.54
C TRP A 193 -11.47 13.82 -3.76
N LEU A 194 -11.62 12.51 -3.58
CA LEU A 194 -11.90 11.58 -4.67
C LEU A 194 -13.27 11.83 -5.33
N LEU A 195 -14.29 12.18 -4.55
CA LEU A 195 -15.60 12.55 -5.10
C LEU A 195 -15.54 13.84 -5.93
N LYS A 196 -14.67 14.79 -5.56
CA LYS A 196 -14.41 15.98 -6.38
C LYS A 196 -13.71 15.59 -7.68
N THR A 197 -12.62 14.83 -7.61
CA THR A 197 -11.88 14.34 -8.79
C THR A 197 -12.75 13.52 -9.74
N LEU A 198 -13.63 12.66 -9.20
CA LEU A 198 -14.57 11.88 -10.02
C LEU A 198 -15.54 12.78 -10.81
N ARG A 199 -16.06 13.83 -10.17
CA ARG A 199 -16.95 14.80 -10.85
C ARG A 199 -16.23 15.59 -11.94
N GLU A 200 -14.99 15.99 -11.67
CA GLU A 200 -14.15 16.67 -12.66
C GLU A 200 -13.91 15.76 -13.87
N TYR A 201 -13.51 14.50 -13.64
CA TYR A 201 -13.32 13.51 -14.70
C TYR A 201 -14.56 13.31 -15.57
N ARG A 202 -15.74 13.15 -14.95
CA ARG A 202 -17.01 12.99 -15.68
C ARG A 202 -17.37 14.22 -16.51
N THR A 203 -17.05 15.42 -16.02
CA THR A 203 -17.30 16.67 -16.75
C THR A 203 -16.36 16.79 -17.95
N SER A 204 -15.08 16.44 -17.79
CA SER A 204 -14.10 16.43 -18.87
C SER A 204 -14.42 15.42 -19.98
N GLN A 205 -14.97 14.26 -19.63
CA GLN A 205 -15.45 13.27 -20.60
C GLN A 205 -16.61 13.81 -21.46
N TYR A 206 -17.48 14.66 -20.89
CA TYR A 206 -18.60 15.25 -21.62
C TYR A 206 -18.16 16.35 -22.60
N THR A 207 -17.06 17.05 -22.31
CA THR A 207 -16.52 18.11 -23.18
C THR A 207 -15.69 17.57 -24.36
N GLY A 208 -15.26 16.29 -24.32
CA GLY A 208 -14.47 15.67 -25.38
C GLY A 208 -15.27 15.21 -26.61
N GLU A 209 -16.60 15.13 -26.51
CA GLU A 209 -17.48 14.58 -27.57
C GLU A 209 -18.23 15.69 -28.36
N SER A 210 -18.02 16.98 -28.05
CA SER A 210 -18.78 18.08 -28.68
C SER A 210 -18.04 18.90 -29.74
N ASP A 211 -16.81 18.54 -30.14
CA ASP A 211 -15.98 19.34 -31.08
C ASP A 211 -15.74 18.68 -32.46
N THR A 212 -16.56 17.70 -32.85
CA THR A 212 -16.64 17.25 -34.25
C THR A 212 -18.03 17.46 -34.85
N ALA A 213 -18.41 18.73 -35.01
CA ALA A 213 -19.39 19.14 -36.01
C ALA A 213 -18.66 19.96 -37.09
N PRO A 214 -18.80 19.59 -38.38
CA PRO A 214 -17.92 20.07 -39.44
C PRO A 214 -18.16 21.55 -39.76
N GLU A 215 -17.03 22.24 -39.89
CA GLU A 215 -16.86 23.44 -40.68
C GLU A 215 -17.54 23.27 -42.05
N SER A 216 -18.74 23.84 -42.21
CA SER A 216 -19.38 23.97 -43.52
C SER A 216 -18.77 25.19 -44.22
N PRO A 217 -18.12 25.01 -45.38
CA PRO A 217 -17.38 26.07 -46.05
C PRO A 217 -18.31 27.03 -46.80
N ALA A 218 -17.86 28.28 -46.85
CA ALA A 218 -18.22 29.36 -47.75
C ALA A 218 -19.09 29.01 -48.98
N GLU A 219 -20.26 29.65 -49.09
CA GLU A 219 -20.77 30.14 -50.37
C GLU A 219 -20.85 31.66 -50.33
N ALA A 220 -19.75 32.29 -50.74
CA ALA A 220 -19.76 33.61 -51.33
C ALA A 220 -20.32 33.49 -52.76
N LYS A 221 -21.49 34.07 -53.02
CA LYS A 221 -21.90 34.48 -54.39
C LYS A 221 -21.80 35.99 -54.50
N THR A 222 -20.77 36.40 -55.23
CA THR A 222 -20.53 37.74 -55.76
C THR A 222 -21.55 38.11 -56.84
N HIS A 223 -22.00 39.37 -56.77
CA HIS A 223 -22.38 40.32 -57.85
C HIS A 223 -22.93 39.79 -59.19
N SER A 224 -24.03 40.40 -59.68
CA SER A 224 -23.98 41.48 -60.68
C SER A 224 -25.31 41.73 -61.40
N ALA A 225 -25.51 43.00 -61.79
CA ALA A 225 -26.42 43.58 -62.79
C ALA A 225 -27.85 43.94 -62.35
N ALA A 226 -28.43 45.09 -62.69
CA ALA A 226 -28.02 46.41 -63.21
C ALA A 226 -29.34 47.18 -63.50
N ALA A 227 -29.24 48.52 -63.60
CA ALA A 227 -30.12 49.41 -64.38
C ALA A 227 -31.54 49.67 -63.81
N ASN A 228 -32.16 50.85 -63.89
CA ASN A 228 -31.79 52.21 -64.29
C ASN A 228 -32.98 53.10 -63.84
N ASP A 229 -32.72 54.39 -63.67
CA ASP A 229 -33.65 55.51 -63.41
C ASP A 229 -34.78 55.63 -64.47
N PRO A 230 -35.90 56.33 -64.19
CA PRO A 230 -35.91 57.81 -64.08
C PRO A 230 -36.78 58.43 -62.97
#